data_AF-A0A6V8KZD1-F1
#
_entry.id   AF-A0A6V8KZD1-F1
#
_cell.length_a   1.000
_cell.length_b   1.000
_cell.length_c   1.000
_cell.angle_alpha   90.00
_cell.angle_beta   90.00
_cell.angle_gamma   90.00
#
_symmetry.space_group_name_H-M   'P 1'
#
loop_
_entity.id
_entity.type
_entity.pdbx_description
1 polymer ?
#
loop_
_entity_poly.entity_id
_entity_poly.type
_entity_poly.pdbx_seq_one_letter_code
_entity_poly.pdbx_strand_id
1 'polypeptide(L)'
;MAGAEHPVRRRRPHHDRARRPRLPAPATLTKLVDHLVDDNLVYRRIDPIDRRRIRAYLTARGRATHDRIDSAVRAAWSDLGTSDDALLAALLTRLVDALSGAAHLRV
;
A
#
# COMPACT_ATOMS: atom_id res chain seq x y z
N MET A 1 1.03 -25.45 35.65
CA MET A 1 1.17 -25.98 34.28
C MET A 1 0.36 -25.10 33.35
N ALA A 2 1.04 -24.19 32.67
CA ALA A 2 0.43 -23.07 31.93
C ALA A 2 -0.04 -23.52 30.54
N GLY A 3 -1.35 -23.48 30.31
CA GLY A 3 -1.94 -23.58 28.98
C GLY A 3 -1.88 -22.21 28.30
N ALA A 4 -0.89 -22.00 27.45
CA ALA A 4 -0.78 -20.80 26.62
C ALA A 4 -1.66 -20.95 25.38
N GLU A 5 -2.85 -20.38 25.42
CA GLU A 5 -3.72 -20.28 24.25
C GLU A 5 -3.13 -19.27 23.25
N HIS A 6 -2.75 -19.79 22.09
CA HIS A 6 -2.14 -19.04 21.01
C HIS A 6 -3.25 -18.27 20.25
N PRO A 7 -3.26 -16.92 20.21
CA PRO A 7 -4.32 -16.22 19.50
C PRO A 7 -4.11 -16.35 17.99
N VAL A 8 -5.11 -16.93 17.34
CA VAL A 8 -5.23 -17.08 15.89
C VAL A 8 -5.18 -15.69 15.25
N ARG A 9 -4.03 -15.31 14.67
CA ARG A 9 -3.87 -14.06 13.91
C ARG A 9 -4.83 -14.08 12.72
N ARG A 10 -5.98 -13.41 12.86
CA ARG A 10 -6.93 -13.15 11.78
C ARG A 10 -6.18 -12.56 10.58
N ARG A 11 -6.02 -13.37 9.52
CA ARG A 11 -5.61 -12.91 8.20
C ARG A 11 -6.70 -11.96 7.70
N ARG A 12 -6.54 -10.65 7.92
CA ARG A 12 -7.45 -9.67 7.32
C ARG A 12 -7.19 -9.65 5.81
N PRO A 13 -8.19 -9.98 4.97
CA PRO A 13 -8.07 -9.72 3.54
C PRO A 13 -8.06 -8.20 3.32
N HIS A 14 -7.11 -7.70 2.53
CA HIS A 14 -6.96 -6.30 2.11
C HIS A 14 -8.10 -5.82 1.18
N HIS A 15 -9.35 -5.95 1.60
CA HIS A 15 -10.49 -5.27 0.99
C HIS A 15 -10.83 -4.02 1.81
N ASP A 16 -9.84 -3.17 2.03
CA ASP A 16 -10.10 -1.77 2.40
C ASP A 16 -10.01 -0.94 1.11
N ARG A 17 -10.96 -0.04 0.90
CA ARG A 17 -11.15 0.68 -0.36
C ARG A 17 -10.04 1.74 -0.52
N ALA A 18 -8.86 1.30 -0.90
CA ALA A 18 -7.71 2.17 -1.08
C ALA A 18 -7.80 2.91 -2.43
N ARG A 19 -7.74 4.24 -2.35
CA ARG A 19 -7.28 5.12 -3.43
C ARG A 19 -6.06 4.46 -4.09
N ARG A 20 -6.19 4.10 -5.37
CA ARG A 20 -5.10 3.42 -6.08
C ARG A 20 -3.96 4.42 -6.28
N PRO A 21 -2.75 4.17 -5.75
CA PRO A 21 -1.61 5.02 -6.07
C PRO A 21 -1.39 4.99 -7.59
N ARG A 22 -0.88 6.08 -8.15
CA ARG A 22 -0.46 6.11 -9.56
C ARG A 22 0.68 5.11 -9.70
N LEU A 23 0.36 3.95 -10.28
CA LEU A 23 1.34 2.91 -10.50
C LEU A 23 2.22 3.32 -11.68
N PRO A 24 3.53 3.00 -11.64
CA PRO A 24 4.38 3.20 -12.80
C PRO A 24 3.89 2.34 -13.97
N ALA A 25 4.41 2.62 -15.19
CA ALA A 25 4.06 1.87 -16.39
C ALA A 25 4.12 0.34 -16.15
N PRO A 26 3.27 -0.48 -16.80
CA PRO A 26 3.13 -1.91 -16.46
C PRO A 26 4.44 -2.69 -16.42
N ALA A 27 5.37 -2.41 -17.34
CA ALA A 27 6.69 -3.04 -17.36
C ALA A 27 7.53 -2.70 -16.11
N THR A 28 7.49 -1.46 -15.66
CA THR A 28 8.19 -1.00 -14.45
C THR A 28 7.55 -1.58 -13.20
N LEU A 29 6.22 -1.73 -13.19
CA LEU A 29 5.51 -2.37 -12.08
C LEU A 29 5.93 -3.84 -11.93
N THR A 30 6.02 -4.58 -13.03
CA THR A 30 6.50 -5.98 -12.98
C THR A 30 7.91 -6.06 -12.42
N LYS A 31 8.85 -5.24 -12.94
CA LYS A 31 10.22 -5.20 -12.41
C LYS A 31 10.28 -4.86 -10.93
N LEU A 32 9.46 -3.91 -10.48
CA LEU A 32 9.39 -3.53 -9.07
C LEU A 32 8.88 -4.70 -8.21
N VAL A 33 7.85 -5.41 -8.67
CA VAL A 33 7.36 -6.60 -7.95
C VAL A 33 8.39 -7.74 -8.00
N ASP A 34 9.16 -7.89 -9.08
CA ASP A 34 10.25 -8.87 -9.15
C ASP A 34 11.30 -8.57 -8.07
N HIS A 35 11.77 -7.32 -7.97
CA HIS A 35 12.71 -6.91 -6.91
C HIS A 35 12.16 -7.17 -5.49
N LEU A 36 10.88 -6.88 -5.25
CA LEU A 36 10.25 -7.17 -3.95
C LEU A 36 10.17 -8.66 -3.63
N VAL A 37 10.10 -9.51 -4.66
CA VAL A 37 10.16 -10.97 -4.50
C VAL A 37 11.59 -11.42 -4.23
N ASP A 38 12.57 -10.89 -4.98
CA ASP A 38 13.99 -11.18 -4.79
C ASP A 38 14.46 -10.82 -3.36
N ASP A 39 13.96 -9.70 -2.82
CA ASP A 39 14.26 -9.24 -1.45
C ASP A 39 13.46 -9.98 -0.35
N ASN A 40 12.65 -10.98 -0.72
CA ASN A 40 11.76 -11.74 0.18
C ASN A 40 10.80 -10.83 0.97
N LEU A 41 10.36 -9.72 0.37
CA LEU A 41 9.34 -8.83 0.95
C LEU A 41 7.95 -9.22 0.49
N VAL A 42 7.84 -9.77 -0.71
CA VAL A 42 6.58 -10.21 -1.33
C VAL A 42 6.73 -11.65 -1.81
N TYR A 43 5.63 -12.41 -1.79
CA TYR A 43 5.52 -13.67 -2.50
C TYR A 43 4.29 -13.67 -3.41
N ARG A 44 4.37 -14.43 -4.51
CA ARG A 44 3.29 -14.56 -5.48
C ARG A 44 2.53 -15.86 -5.23
N ARG A 45 1.21 -15.82 -5.34
CA ARG A 45 0.36 -17.01 -5.32
C ARG A 45 -0.69 -16.91 -6.41
N ILE A 46 -0.90 -18.02 -7.11
CA ILE A 46 -2.00 -18.17 -8.06
C ILE A 46 -3.32 -18.11 -7.28
N ASP A 47 -4.29 -17.35 -7.79
CA ASP A 47 -5.61 -17.29 -7.19
C ASP A 47 -6.29 -18.67 -7.28
N PRO A 48 -6.77 -19.22 -6.15
CA PRO A 48 -7.35 -20.57 -6.13
C PRO A 48 -8.68 -20.65 -6.89
N ILE A 49 -9.37 -19.53 -7.13
CA ILE A 49 -10.66 -19.45 -7.84
C ILE A 49 -10.43 -19.19 -9.33
N ASP A 50 -9.45 -18.36 -9.68
CA ASP A 50 -9.09 -18.05 -11.08
C ASP A 50 -7.59 -18.20 -11.31
N ARG A 51 -7.18 -19.33 -11.89
CA ARG A 51 -5.76 -19.64 -12.13
C ARG A 51 -5.06 -18.65 -13.07
N ARG A 52 -5.80 -17.79 -13.78
CA ARG A 52 -5.24 -16.74 -14.64
C ARG A 52 -4.78 -15.51 -13.85
N ARG A 53 -5.13 -15.42 -12.56
CA ARG A 53 -4.77 -14.29 -11.70
C ARG A 53 -3.63 -14.67 -10.76
N ILE A 54 -2.59 -13.84 -10.76
CA ILE A 54 -1.50 -13.92 -9.79
C ILE A 54 -1.66 -12.78 -8.80
N ARG A 55 -1.65 -13.09 -7.50
CA ARG A 55 -1.71 -12.11 -6.41
C ARG A 55 -0.38 -12.03 -5.69
N ALA A 56 0.02 -10.81 -5.37
CA ALA A 56 1.17 -10.52 -4.52
C ALA A 56 0.72 -10.40 -3.05
N TYR A 57 1.48 -11.01 -2.15
CA TYR A 57 1.24 -10.98 -0.71
C TYR A 57 2.52 -10.61 0.03
N LEU A 58 2.43 -9.80 1.09
CA LEU A 58 3.58 -9.51 1.93
C LEU A 58 4.02 -10.74 2.72
N THR A 59 5.33 -10.98 2.79
CA THR A 59 5.93 -11.93 3.73
C THR A 59 5.87 -11.36 5.16
N ALA A 60 6.30 -12.13 6.16
CA ALA A 60 6.45 -11.60 7.52
C ALA A 60 7.48 -10.45 7.57
N ARG A 61 8.61 -10.62 6.87
CA ARG A 61 9.64 -9.59 6.69
C ARG A 61 9.10 -8.37 5.94
N GLY A 62 8.31 -8.60 4.89
CA GLY A 62 7.65 -7.55 4.12
C GLY A 62 6.73 -6.69 4.98
N ARG A 63 5.90 -7.31 5.83
CA ARG A 63 5.06 -6.60 6.80
C ARG A 63 5.88 -5.76 7.78
N ALA A 64 6.88 -6.36 8.43
CA ALA A 64 7.73 -5.63 9.37
C ALA A 64 8.45 -4.44 8.71
N THR A 65 8.89 -4.61 7.47
CA THR A 65 9.53 -3.54 6.68
C THR A 65 8.54 -2.43 6.35
N HIS A 66 7.35 -2.81 5.89
CA HIS A 66 6.26 -1.87 5.64
C HIS A 66 5.93 -1.07 6.89
N ASP A 67 5.69 -1.73 8.02
CA ASP A 67 5.29 -1.07 9.28
C ASP A 67 6.37 -0.11 9.78
N ARG A 68 7.65 -0.45 9.59
CA ARG A 68 8.79 0.44 9.91
C ARG A 68 8.79 1.70 9.05
N ILE A 69 8.65 1.55 7.73
CA ILE A 69 8.63 2.67 6.79
C ILE A 69 7.41 3.55 7.06
N ASP A 70 6.25 2.93 7.19
CA ASP A 70 4.96 3.58 7.42
C ASP A 70 4.97 4.39 8.73
N SER A 71 5.60 3.85 9.79
CA SER A 71 5.83 4.59 11.04
C SER A 71 6.78 5.77 10.87
N ALA A 72 7.88 5.60 10.14
CA ALA A 72 8.84 6.67 9.87
C ALA A 72 8.23 7.80 9.03
N VAL A 73 7.42 7.44 8.02
CA VAL A 73 6.67 8.40 7.21
C VAL A 73 5.69 9.17 8.08
N ARG A 74 4.87 8.48 8.90
CA ARG A 74 3.94 9.18 9.81
C ARG A 74 4.65 10.15 10.77
N ALA A 75 5.79 9.75 11.33
CA ALA A 75 6.56 10.61 12.21
C ALA A 75 7.10 11.85 11.48
N ALA A 76 7.60 11.68 10.25
CA ALA A 76 8.05 12.82 9.45
C ALA A 76 6.90 13.80 9.10
N TRP A 77 5.68 13.30 8.98
CA TRP A 77 4.51 14.12 8.66
C TRP A 77 3.87 14.76 9.89
N SER A 78 4.01 14.16 11.09
CA SER A 78 3.51 14.79 12.33
C SER A 78 4.20 16.12 12.62
N ASP A 79 5.45 16.28 12.19
CA ASP A 79 6.20 17.53 12.35
C ASP A 79 5.65 18.68 11.48
N LEU A 80 4.87 18.38 10.44
CA LEU A 80 4.23 19.38 9.57
C LEU A 80 2.98 20.02 10.22
N GLY A 81 2.61 19.58 11.42
CA GLY A 81 1.55 20.16 12.24
C GLY A 81 0.22 19.42 12.16
N THR A 82 -0.45 19.34 13.31
CA THR A 82 -1.77 18.71 13.50
C THR A 82 -2.93 19.68 13.23
N SER A 83 -2.69 20.78 12.51
CA SER A 83 -3.74 21.77 12.29
C SER A 83 -4.84 21.12 11.46
N ASP A 84 -6.02 21.01 12.07
CA ASP A 84 -7.27 20.52 11.45
C ASP A 84 -7.79 21.59 10.47
N ASP A 85 -6.93 22.01 9.55
CA ASP A 85 -7.20 23.07 8.60
C ASP A 85 -7.98 22.49 7.43
N ALA A 86 -9.29 22.31 7.67
CA ALA A 86 -10.25 21.81 6.70
C ALA A 86 -10.20 22.60 5.37
N LEU A 87 -9.85 23.88 5.42
CA LEU A 87 -9.66 24.71 4.24
C LEU A 87 -8.42 24.27 3.45
N LEU A 88 -7.28 24.06 4.11
CA LEU A 88 -6.07 23.54 3.45
C LEU A 88 -6.34 22.17 2.82
N ALA A 89 -7.00 21.26 3.53
CA ALA A 89 -7.38 19.95 3.01
C ALA A 89 -8.27 20.06 1.75
N ALA A 90 -9.25 20.96 1.76
CA ALA A 90 -10.12 21.22 0.61
C ALA A 90 -9.34 21.79 -0.58
N LEU A 91 -8.42 22.73 -0.36
CA LEU A 91 -7.59 23.32 -1.41
C LEU A 91 -6.64 22.30 -2.04
N LEU A 92 -5.97 21.48 -1.23
CA LEU A 92 -5.08 20.41 -1.71
C LEU A 92 -5.85 19.34 -2.48
N THR A 93 -7.06 18.99 -2.02
CA THR A 93 -7.95 18.04 -2.73
C THR A 93 -8.30 18.59 -4.12
N ARG A 94 -8.75 19.84 -4.20
CA ARG A 94 -9.07 20.50 -5.48
C ARG A 94 -7.86 20.55 -6.42
N LEU A 95 -6.66 20.81 -5.89
CA LEU A 95 -5.42 20.80 -6.68
C LEU A 95 -5.11 19.40 -7.23
N VAL A 96 -5.23 18.36 -6.40
CA VAL A 96 -5.03 16.96 -6.82
C VAL A 96 -6.01 16.57 -7.93
N ASP A 97 -7.27 16.99 -7.82
CA ASP A 97 -8.29 16.71 -8.82
C ASP A 97 -7.97 17.42 -10.15
N ALA A 98 -7.58 18.70 -10.10
CA ALA A 98 -7.17 19.45 -11.28
C ALA A 98 -5.96 18.82 -11.98
N LEU A 99 -4.92 18.44 -11.22
CA LEU A 99 -3.73 17.77 -11.75
C LEU A 99 -4.01 16.35 -12.26
N SER A 100 -5.06 15.69 -11.74
CA SER A 100 -5.49 14.39 -12.23
C SER A 100 -6.32 14.51 -13.50
N GLY A 101 -7.25 15.47 -13.57
CA GLY A 101 -8.02 15.77 -14.77
C GLY A 101 -7.16 16.24 -15.95
N ALA A 102 -6.19 17.13 -15.70
CA ALA A 102 -5.27 17.61 -16.73
C ALA A 102 -4.34 16.51 -17.27
N ALA A 103 -3.97 15.52 -16.44
CA ALA A 103 -3.18 14.36 -16.87
C ALA A 103 -3.99 13.38 -17.75
N HIS A 104 -5.32 13.34 -17.60
CA HIS A 104 -6.20 12.52 -18.45
C HIS A 104 -6.46 13.11 -19.84
N LEU A 105 -6.30 14.43 -20.02
CA LEU A 105 -6.52 15.12 -21.31
C LEU A 105 -5.31 15.04 -22.26
N ARG A 106 -4.18 14.42 -21.84
CA ARG A 106 -2.94 14.29 -22.65
C ARG A 106 -2.66 12.84 -23.08
N VAL A 107 -3.69 12.05 -23.32
CA VAL A 107 -3.64 10.72 -23.96
C VAL A 107 -4.52 10.76 -25.19
#